data_AF-A0A7W9GS20-F1
#
_entry.id   AF-A0A7W9GS20-F1
#
_cell.length_a   1.000
_cell.length_b   1.000
_cell.length_c   1.000
_cell.angle_alpha   90.00
_cell.angle_beta   90.00
_cell.angle_gamma   90.00
#
_symmetry.space_group_name_H-M   'P 1'
#
loop_
_entity.id
_entity.type
_entity.pdbx_description
1 polymer ?
#
loop_
_entity_poly.entity_id
_entity_poly.type
_entity_poly.pdbx_seq_one_letter_code
_entity_poly.pdbx_strand_id
1 'polypeptide(L)'
;MTRADPAGLEHLDRQTCYDLLSRTLIGRLVFTQGALPAIEPVRFRLEGHDVVIDAELGLVLPAASRMAVVAFEADAYDEDTRTGWRVVLIGRSHADGDRVRIRPEIVRGRRIRSLPLTAHQDTAVG
;
A
#
# COMPACT_ATOMS: atom_id res chain seq x y z
N MET A 1 6.83 -13.38 20.12
CA MET A 1 6.69 -14.49 19.15
C MET A 1 5.63 -14.10 18.14
N THR A 2 6.04 -13.68 16.94
CA THR A 2 5.11 -13.21 15.91
C THR A 2 4.44 -14.41 15.26
N ARG A 3 3.11 -14.51 15.38
CA ARG A 3 2.34 -15.61 14.79
C ARG A 3 2.32 -15.45 13.27
N ALA A 4 3.06 -16.31 12.56
CA ALA A 4 2.92 -16.47 11.13
C ALA A 4 1.50 -16.97 10.82
N ASP A 5 0.85 -16.36 9.83
CA ASP A 5 -0.40 -16.86 9.25
C ASP A 5 -0.09 -18.13 8.42
N PRO A 6 -0.95 -19.15 8.37
CA PRO A 6 -0.80 -20.32 7.48
C PRO A 6 -0.45 -19.99 6.02
N ALA A 7 -0.66 -18.76 5.55
CA ALA A 7 -0.21 -18.28 4.24
C ALA A 7 1.30 -17.92 4.13
N GLY A 8 2.12 -18.11 5.17
CA GLY A 8 3.53 -17.70 5.17
C GLY A 8 3.75 -16.19 5.32
N LEU A 9 2.70 -15.48 5.76
CA LEU A 9 2.69 -14.05 5.98
C LEU A 9 2.86 -13.74 7.47
N GLU A 10 3.91 -12.99 7.81
CA GLU A 10 4.16 -12.54 9.16
C GLU A 10 3.64 -11.11 9.36
N HIS A 11 2.97 -10.85 10.49
CA HIS A 11 2.54 -9.50 10.84
C HIS A 11 3.73 -8.60 11.15
N LEU A 12 3.77 -7.41 10.56
CA LEU A 12 4.71 -6.37 10.95
C LEU A 12 4.11 -5.50 12.05
N ASP A 13 4.93 -5.11 13.02
CA ASP A 13 4.55 -4.06 13.95
C ASP A 13 4.48 -2.69 13.24
N ARG A 14 3.86 -1.72 13.93
CA ARG A 14 3.60 -0.40 13.37
C ARG A 14 4.89 0.35 13.04
N GLN A 15 5.92 0.25 13.88
CA GLN A 15 7.19 0.94 13.65
C GLN A 15 7.87 0.42 12.38
N THR A 16 7.95 -0.90 12.23
CA THR A 16 8.50 -1.55 11.04
C THR A 16 7.75 -1.16 9.78
N CYS A 17 6.42 -0.98 9.85
CA CYS A 17 5.64 -0.49 8.71
C CYS A 17 6.10 0.91 8.27
N TYR A 18 6.23 1.85 9.19
CA TYR A 18 6.67 3.20 8.86
C TYR A 18 8.14 3.26 8.42
N ASP A 19 9.01 2.44 9.00
CA ASP A 19 10.41 2.34 8.55
C ASP A 19 10.49 1.87 7.09
N LEU A 20 9.68 0.90 6.70
CA LEU A 20 9.60 0.44 5.30
C LEU A 20 9.04 1.53 4.39
N LEU A 21 7.93 2.17 4.77
CA LEU A 21 7.34 3.28 4.03
C LEU A 21 8.32 4.45 3.83
N SER A 22 9.15 4.77 4.83
CA SER A 22 10.13 5.85 4.75
C SER A 22 11.23 5.64 3.69
N ARG A 23 11.41 4.39 3.23
CA ARG A 23 12.43 3.99 2.26
C ARG A 23 11.86 3.75 0.87
N THR A 24 10.54 3.88 0.69
CA THR A 24 9.85 3.65 -0.56
C THR A 24 9.37 4.96 -1.15
N LEU A 25 9.52 5.13 -2.46
CA LEU A 25 9.18 6.38 -3.17
C LEU A 25 7.80 6.35 -3.81
N ILE A 26 7.31 5.16 -4.15
CA ILE A 26 6.06 4.95 -4.89
C ILE A 26 5.14 4.06 -4.07
N GLY A 27 3.88 4.46 -3.97
CA GLY A 27 2.80 3.61 -3.48
C GLY A 27 1.60 3.65 -4.40
N ARG A 28 0.50 3.04 -3.98
CA ARG A 28 -0.76 2.95 -4.71
C ARG A 28 -1.85 3.58 -3.86
N LEU A 29 -2.47 4.62 -4.38
CA LEU A 29 -3.65 5.23 -3.78
C LEU A 29 -4.89 4.53 -4.33
N VAL A 30 -5.69 3.97 -3.43
CA VAL A 30 -6.96 3.33 -3.74
C VAL A 30 -8.09 4.22 -3.22
N PHE A 31 -8.97 4.64 -4.12
CA PHE A 31 -10.07 5.56 -3.83
C PHE A 31 -11.31 5.20 -4.63
N THR A 32 -12.42 5.87 -4.33
CA THR A 32 -13.68 5.69 -5.06
C THR A 32 -13.87 6.80 -6.09
N GLN A 33 -14.12 6.42 -7.33
CA GLN A 33 -14.47 7.32 -8.42
C GLN A 33 -15.78 6.84 -9.06
N GLY A 34 -16.82 7.69 -9.06
CA GLY A 34 -18.12 7.30 -9.63
C GLY A 34 -18.73 6.04 -8.99
N ALA A 35 -18.55 5.86 -7.69
CA ALA A 35 -18.92 4.65 -6.92
C ALA A 35 -18.15 3.37 -7.26
N LEU A 36 -17.08 3.44 -8.07
CA LEU A 36 -16.21 2.32 -8.41
C LEU A 36 -14.82 2.48 -7.80
N PRO A 37 -14.10 1.39 -7.48
CA PRO A 37 -12.73 1.46 -7.02
C PRO A 37 -11.78 1.86 -8.16
N ALA A 38 -10.89 2.81 -7.89
CA ALA A 38 -9.79 3.21 -8.75
C ALA A 38 -8.47 3.07 -7.97
N ILE A 39 -7.37 2.81 -8.70
CA ILE A 39 -6.03 2.64 -8.14
C ILE A 39 -5.06 3.44 -8.99
N GLU A 40 -4.29 4.33 -8.37
CA GLU A 40 -3.27 5.12 -9.06
C GLU A 40 -1.91 4.98 -8.37
N PRO A 41 -0.81 4.78 -9.13
CA PRO A 41 0.52 4.88 -8.58
C PRO A 41 0.82 6.35 -8.24
N VAL A 42 1.37 6.59 -7.05
CA VAL A 42 1.65 7.94 -6.57
C VAL A 42 3.01 8.02 -5.91
N ARG A 43 3.70 9.14 -6.12
CA ARG A 43 4.82 9.52 -5.27
C ARG A 43 4.29 9.97 -3.92
N PHE A 44 4.98 9.60 -2.86
CA PHE A 44 4.59 9.99 -1.52
C PHE A 44 5.79 10.25 -0.62
N ARG A 45 5.50 10.88 0.51
CA ARG A 45 6.41 10.97 1.65
C ARG A 45 5.63 10.87 2.95
N LEU A 46 6.34 10.61 4.03
CA LEU A 46 5.78 10.65 5.38
C LEU A 46 6.01 12.02 6.01
N GLU A 47 4.99 12.56 6.66
CA GLU A 47 5.10 13.68 7.59
C GLU A 47 4.55 13.24 8.95
N GLY A 48 5.45 12.89 9.87
CA GLY A 48 5.09 12.11 11.05
C GLY A 48 4.53 10.74 10.62
N HIS A 49 3.25 10.52 10.88
CA HIS A 49 2.55 9.29 10.48
C HIS A 49 1.58 9.49 9.31
N ASP A 50 1.45 10.72 8.81
CA ASP A 50 0.58 11.02 7.68
C ASP A 50 1.31 10.71 6.38
N VAL A 51 0.58 10.16 5.41
CA VAL A 51 1.06 10.01 4.03
C VAL A 51 0.70 11.25 3.25
N VAL A 52 1.69 11.88 2.64
CA VAL A 52 1.51 13.09 1.84
C VAL A 52 1.86 12.77 0.39
N ILE A 53 0.91 13.04 -0.50
CA ILE A 53 1.01 12.84 -1.95
C ILE A 53 0.95 14.21 -2.60
N ASP A 54 1.92 14.52 -3.46
CA ASP A 54 1.86 15.72 -4.29
C ASP A 54 0.86 15.47 -5.43
N ALA A 55 -0.13 16.33 -5.60
CA ALA A 55 -1.11 16.18 -6.67
C ALA A 55 -0.47 16.60 -8.00
N GLU A 56 0.08 15.65 -8.74
CA GLU A 56 0.61 15.92 -10.08
C GLU A 56 -0.54 16.29 -11.03
N LEU A 57 -0.28 17.26 -11.93
CA LEU A 57 -1.23 17.71 -12.95
C LEU A 57 -1.73 16.52 -13.79
N GLY A 58 -2.98 16.12 -13.56
CA GLY A 58 -3.62 15.01 -14.29
C GLY A 58 -4.24 13.95 -13.37
N LEU A 59 -3.75 13.82 -12.14
CA LEU A 59 -4.45 13.07 -11.10
C LEU A 59 -5.60 13.94 -10.59
N VAL A 60 -6.76 13.78 -11.22
CA VAL A 60 -8.01 14.14 -10.54
C VAL A 60 -8.05 13.22 -9.33
N LEU A 61 -7.78 13.76 -8.14
CA LEU A 61 -7.93 13.04 -6.89
C LEU A 61 -9.28 13.44 -6.29
N PRO A 62 -10.40 12.77 -6.64
CA PRO A 62 -11.67 12.90 -5.92
C PRO A 62 -11.48 12.77 -4.41
N ALA A 63 -10.47 11.99 -3.99
CA ALA A 63 -10.04 11.78 -2.62
C ALA A 63 -9.76 13.07 -1.83
N ALA A 64 -9.27 14.14 -2.47
CA ALA A 64 -8.95 15.40 -1.81
C ALA A 64 -10.21 16.19 -1.39
N SER A 65 -11.32 16.00 -2.11
CA SER A 65 -12.45 16.94 -2.10
C SER A 65 -13.49 16.71 -0.99
N ARG A 66 -13.45 15.58 -0.25
CA ARG A 66 -14.56 15.19 0.65
C ARG A 66 -14.20 14.42 1.93
N MET A 67 -13.00 14.58 2.50
CA MET A 67 -12.60 13.76 3.66
C MET A 67 -12.81 12.25 3.41
N ALA A 68 -12.50 11.80 2.19
CA ALA A 68 -12.84 10.45 1.74
C ALA A 68 -12.03 9.41 2.52
N VAL A 69 -12.63 8.25 2.78
CA VAL A 69 -11.88 7.09 3.24
C VAL A 69 -11.15 6.51 2.03
N VAL A 70 -9.83 6.42 2.14
CA VAL A 70 -8.95 5.87 1.10
C VAL A 70 -8.10 4.76 1.69
N ALA A 71 -7.64 3.87 0.83
CA ALA A 71 -6.55 2.97 1.14
C ALA A 71 -5.28 3.45 0.44
N PHE A 72 -4.15 3.28 1.09
CA PHE A 72 -2.83 3.48 0.51
C PHE A 72 -2.02 2.21 0.72
N GLU A 73 -1.25 1.82 -0.28
CA GLU A 73 -0.44 0.63 -0.23
C GLU A 73 0.95 0.89 -0.77
N ALA A 74 1.94 0.26 -0.17
CA ALA A 74 3.28 0.18 -0.72
C ALA A 74 3.88 -1.19 -0.37
N ASP A 75 4.67 -1.71 -1.28
CA ASP A 75 5.30 -3.02 -1.17
C ASP A 75 6.70 -3.02 -1.78
N ALA A 76 7.43 -4.10 -1.50
CA ALA A 76 8.53 -4.54 -2.32
C ALA A 76 8.57 -6.06 -2.30
N TYR A 77 8.86 -6.66 -3.45
CA TYR A 77 9.06 -8.08 -3.59
C TYR A 77 10.35 -8.33 -4.38
N ASP A 78 11.18 -9.21 -3.83
CA ASP A 78 12.42 -9.69 -4.44
C ASP A 78 12.14 -11.08 -5.00
N GLU A 79 12.20 -11.21 -6.34
CA GLU A 79 11.84 -12.45 -7.04
C GLU A 79 12.86 -13.57 -6.80
N ASP A 80 14.14 -13.24 -6.64
CA ASP A 80 15.23 -14.20 -6.46
C ASP A 80 15.14 -14.89 -5.10
N THR A 81 14.95 -14.12 -4.05
CA THR A 81 14.77 -14.61 -2.68
C THR A 81 13.33 -15.05 -2.40
N ARG A 82 12.38 -14.64 -3.25
CA ARG A 82 10.93 -14.81 -3.07
C ARG A 82 10.44 -14.26 -1.74
N THR A 83 11.09 -13.20 -1.29
CA THR A 83 10.75 -12.51 -0.06
C THR A 83 10.26 -11.12 -0.38
N GLY A 84 9.55 -10.53 0.57
CA GLY A 84 9.03 -9.19 0.38
C GLY A 84 8.25 -8.71 1.56
N TRP A 85 7.60 -7.59 1.36
CA TRP A 85 6.73 -6.99 2.34
C TRP A 85 5.67 -6.17 1.64
N ARG A 86 4.58 -5.93 2.35
CA ARG A 86 3.61 -4.90 1.98
C ARG A 86 3.13 -4.19 3.23
N VAL A 87 2.77 -2.93 3.08
CA VAL A 87 2.11 -2.11 4.09
C VAL A 87 0.85 -1.52 3.48
N VAL A 88 -0.28 -1.78 4.12
CA VAL A 88 -1.57 -1.17 3.77
C VAL A 88 -1.97 -0.22 4.88
N LEU A 89 -2.37 0.98 4.49
CA LEU A 89 -2.95 2.01 5.35
C LEU A 89 -4.38 2.25 4.92
N ILE A 90 -5.29 2.46 5.86
CA ILE A 90 -6.63 2.99 5.59
C ILE A 90 -6.81 4.22 6.46
N GLY A 91 -7.29 5.30 5.85
CA GLY A 91 -7.39 6.58 6.53
C GLY A 91 -8.24 7.59 5.79
N ARG A 92 -8.40 8.76 6.40
CA ARG A 92 -9.11 9.88 5.78
C ARG A 92 -8.13 10.72 4.98
N SER A 93 -8.46 10.99 3.72
CA SER A 93 -7.73 11.92 2.87
C SER A 93 -8.33 13.32 2.96
N HIS A 94 -7.51 14.35 2.99
CA HIS A 94 -7.95 15.73 2.83
C HIS A 94 -6.97 16.51 1.96
N ALA A 95 -7.46 17.55 1.31
CA ALA A 95 -6.63 18.49 0.58
C ALA A 95 -5.79 19.34 1.56
N ASP A 96 -4.52 19.54 1.21
CA ASP A 96 -3.54 20.38 1.90
C ASP A 96 -2.78 21.18 0.84
N GLY A 97 -3.39 22.28 0.37
CA GLY A 97 -2.89 23.02 -0.80
C GLY A 97 -2.99 22.20 -2.10
N ASP A 98 -1.85 22.00 -2.75
CA ASP A 98 -1.66 21.16 -3.95
C ASP A 98 -1.35 19.69 -3.59
N ARG A 99 -1.58 19.30 -2.34
CA ARG A 99 -1.28 17.95 -1.83
C ARG A 99 -2.52 17.26 -1.31
N VAL A 100 -2.42 15.93 -1.24
CA VAL A 100 -3.36 15.08 -0.53
C VAL A 100 -2.66 14.49 0.68
N ARG A 101 -3.23 14.74 1.86
CA ARG A 101 -2.77 14.17 3.12
C ARG A 101 -3.73 13.08 3.58
N ILE A 102 -3.18 11.90 3.83
CA ILE A 102 -3.90 10.75 4.38
C ILE A 102 -3.47 10.58 5.83
N ARG A 103 -4.43 10.67 6.76
CA ARG A 103 -4.21 10.33 8.16
C ARG A 103 -4.57 8.87 8.40
N PRO A 104 -3.61 7.96 8.66
CA PRO A 104 -3.91 6.54 8.81
C PRO A 104 -4.67 6.26 10.12
N GLU A 105 -5.84 5.63 9.99
CA GLU A 105 -6.60 5.07 11.12
C GLU A 105 -6.22 3.60 11.34
N ILE A 106 -5.94 2.88 10.25
CA ILE A 106 -5.51 1.48 10.25
C ILE A 106 -4.15 1.37 9.56
N VAL A 107 -3.24 0.60 10.17
CA VAL A 107 -1.93 0.24 9.60
C VAL A 107 -1.77 -1.27 9.68
N ARG A 108 -1.50 -1.91 8.54
CA ARG A 108 -1.31 -3.35 8.45
C ARG A 108 -0.13 -3.68 7.57
N GLY A 109 0.97 -4.12 8.17
CA GLY A 109 2.09 -4.69 7.44
C GLY A 109 2.07 -6.20 7.41
N ARG A 110 2.62 -6.76 6.33
CA ARG A 110 2.92 -8.19 6.18
C ARG A 110 4.31 -8.37 5.61
N ARG A 111 5.07 -9.32 6.13
CA ARG A 111 6.29 -9.84 5.52
C ARG A 111 6.00 -11.16 4.83
N ILE A 112 6.54 -11.32 3.63
CA ILE A 112 6.48 -12.52 2.80
C ILE A 112 7.83 -13.22 2.98
N ARG A 113 7.83 -14.41 3.61
CA ARG A 113 9.08 -15.15 3.91
C ARG A 113 9.46 -16.21 2.88
N SER A 114 8.49 -16.71 2.11
CA SER A 114 8.62 -17.48 0.87
C SER A 114 7.22 -17.95 0.48
N LEU A 115 6.70 -17.55 -0.69
CA LEU A 115 5.45 -18.15 -1.18
C LEU A 115 5.74 -19.56 -1.72
N PRO A 116 5.02 -20.61 -1.29
CA PRO A 116 5.15 -21.92 -1.92
C PRO A 116 4.69 -21.80 -3.38
N LEU A 117 5.50 -22.29 -4.32
CA LEU A 117 5.07 -22.46 -5.70
C LEU A 117 3.89 -23.44 -5.69
N THR A 118 2.68 -22.97 -5.95
CA THR A 118 1.71 -23.86 -6.59
C THR A 118 2.20 -23.96 -8.03
N ALA A 119 2.74 -25.13 -8.39
CA ALA A 119 3.10 -25.39 -9.78
C ALA A 119 1.86 -25.12 -10.63
N HIS A 120 1.94 -24.13 -11.51
CA HIS A 120 1.04 -24.06 -12.64
C HIS A 120 1.30 -25.37 -13.40
N GLN A 121 0.37 -26.32 -13.33
CA GLN A 121 0.45 -27.48 -14.21
C GLN A 121 0.22 -26.92 -15.61
N ASP A 122 1.31 -26.77 -16.36
CA ASP A 122 1.25 -26.70 -17.82
C ASP A 122 0.57 -27.99 -18.28
N THR A 123 -0.74 -27.89 -18.45
CA THR A 123 -1.49 -28.88 -19.20
C THR A 123 -1.18 -28.58 -20.67
N ALA A 124 -0.01 -29.03 -21.12
CA ALA A 124 0.24 -29.19 -22.53
C ALA A 124 -0.76 -30.24 -23.03
N VAL A 125 -1.87 -29.77 -23.60
CA VAL A 125 -2.73 -30.58 -24.46
C VAL A 125 -1.95 -30.80 -25.76
N GLY A 126 -1.90 -32.07 -26.18
CA GLY A 126 -1.11 -32.57 -27.30
C GLY A 126 -1.64 -32.24 -28.68
#